data_AF-A0A3C0CS05-F1
#
_entry.id   AF-A0A3C0CS05-F1
#
_cell.length_a   1.000
_cell.length_b   1.000
_cell.length_c   1.000
_cell.angle_alpha   90.00
_cell.angle_beta   90.00
_cell.angle_gamma   90.00
#
_symmetry.space_group_name_H-M   'P 1'
#
loop_
_entity.id
_entity.type
_entity.pdbx_description
1 polymer ?
#
loop_
_entity_poly.entity_id
_entity_poly.type
_entity_poly.pdbx_seq_one_letter_code
_entity_poly.pdbx_strand_id
1 'polypeptide(L)'
;FAKPPALKEVYNDLDDGAVGFFRVLKDESKFERLFTLARLTPYSREEYDLCRRTWEACTDDVERAYRWFVVARMSFSGRFGCGWSSVISSSARGMASTSSSWLGALRTLPLAHKRLQNVAIEQQDFRQILAAYDSPQTFFYLDPPYVPDTRRAGEYRHELCGEDHAELVQMLLSAKGRCMLSGYAHPVYRPLELSGW
;
A
#
# COMPACT_ATOMS: atom_id res chain seq x y z
N PHE A 1 -11.48 -2.25 0.40
CA PHE A 1 -11.90 -1.35 -0.69
C PHE A 1 -13.20 -0.68 -0.29
N ALA A 2 -13.25 0.65 -0.28
CA ALA A 2 -14.41 1.42 0.21
C ALA A 2 -15.31 1.97 -0.91
N LYS A 3 -14.86 1.92 -2.18
CA LYS A 3 -15.64 2.33 -3.35
C LYS A 3 -16.09 1.11 -4.19
N PRO A 4 -17.23 1.19 -4.90
CA PRO A 4 -17.60 0.16 -5.87
C PRO A 4 -16.56 0.07 -7.00
N PRO A 5 -16.44 -1.10 -7.66
CA PRO A 5 -15.61 -1.25 -8.84
C PRO A 5 -16.02 -0.27 -9.95
N ALA A 6 -15.04 0.36 -10.59
CA ALA A 6 -15.22 1.11 -11.83
C ALA A 6 -14.89 0.23 -13.06
N LEU A 7 -15.33 0.66 -14.24
CA LEU A 7 -15.07 -0.04 -15.51
C LEU A 7 -13.54 -0.16 -15.79
N LYS A 8 -12.78 0.88 -15.47
CA LYS A 8 -11.32 0.93 -15.58
C LYS A 8 -10.76 1.43 -14.26
N GLU A 9 -9.84 0.68 -13.68
CA GLU A 9 -9.17 1.04 -12.44
C GLU A 9 -7.68 0.76 -12.54
N VAL A 10 -6.88 1.67 -12.00
CA VAL A 10 -5.43 1.57 -11.96
C VAL A 10 -5.00 1.73 -10.50
N TYR A 11 -4.19 0.80 -10.02
CA TYR A 11 -3.40 0.96 -8.81
C TYR A 11 -1.94 1.17 -9.23
N ASN A 12 -1.27 2.13 -8.61
CA ASN A 12 0.14 2.41 -8.84
C ASN A 12 0.86 2.64 -7.51
N ASP A 13 2.08 2.15 -7.41
CA ASP A 13 2.98 2.38 -6.30
C ASP A 13 4.43 2.25 -6.78
N LEU A 14 5.38 2.94 -6.13
CA LEU A 14 6.80 2.76 -6.44
C LEU A 14 7.38 1.53 -5.73
N ASP A 15 6.81 1.14 -4.59
CA ASP A 15 7.30 0.04 -3.78
C ASP A 15 7.11 -1.30 -4.50
N ASP A 16 8.23 -1.91 -4.87
CA ASP A 16 8.26 -3.16 -5.63
C ASP A 16 7.69 -4.35 -4.85
N GLY A 17 7.75 -4.33 -3.52
CA GLY A 17 7.15 -5.31 -2.64
C GLY A 17 5.62 -5.23 -2.64
N ALA A 18 5.05 -4.04 -2.50
CA ALA A 18 3.61 -3.79 -2.55
C ALA A 18 3.03 -4.14 -3.93
N VAL A 19 3.69 -3.68 -5.01
CA VAL A 19 3.29 -4.01 -6.38
C VAL A 19 3.40 -5.52 -6.63
N GLY A 20 4.52 -6.14 -6.25
CA GLY A 20 4.72 -7.58 -6.38
C GLY A 20 3.65 -8.39 -5.67
N PHE A 21 3.30 -7.98 -4.45
CA PHE A 21 2.21 -8.58 -3.69
C PHE A 21 0.86 -8.47 -4.41
N PHE A 22 0.48 -7.28 -4.91
CA PHE A 22 -0.77 -7.13 -5.65
C PHE A 22 -0.80 -7.90 -6.97
N ARG A 23 0.34 -8.02 -7.68
CA ARG A 23 0.46 -8.87 -8.88
C ARG A 23 0.19 -10.33 -8.55
N VAL A 24 0.78 -10.85 -7.47
CA VAL A 24 0.52 -12.22 -6.98
C VAL A 24 -0.93 -12.41 -6.55
N LEU A 25 -1.52 -11.43 -5.86
CA LEU A 25 -2.93 -11.49 -5.48
C LEU A 25 -3.88 -11.48 -6.68
N LYS A 26 -3.46 -11.00 -7.86
CA LYS A 26 -4.32 -10.98 -9.05
C LYS A 26 -4.32 -12.32 -9.79
N ASP A 27 -3.22 -13.05 -9.78
CA ASP A 27 -3.10 -14.36 -10.43
C ASP A 27 -3.71 -15.46 -9.55
N GLU A 28 -4.65 -16.24 -10.09
CA GLU A 28 -5.38 -17.28 -9.36
C GLU A 28 -4.45 -18.37 -8.80
N SER A 29 -3.54 -18.87 -9.63
CA SER A 29 -2.63 -19.96 -9.24
C SER A 29 -1.62 -19.52 -8.18
N LYS A 30 -1.10 -18.30 -8.32
CA LYS A 30 -0.14 -17.72 -7.38
C LYS A 30 -0.82 -17.32 -6.07
N PHE A 31 -2.03 -16.80 -6.14
CA PHE A 31 -2.83 -16.49 -4.95
C PHE A 31 -3.09 -17.73 -4.11
N GLU A 32 -3.49 -18.86 -4.70
CA GLU A 32 -3.75 -20.10 -3.96
C GLU A 32 -2.50 -20.59 -3.21
N ARG A 33 -1.32 -20.53 -3.87
CA ARG A 33 -0.05 -20.87 -3.23
C ARG A 33 0.29 -19.88 -2.10
N LEU A 34 0.18 -18.57 -2.32
CA LEU A 34 0.42 -17.55 -1.27
C LEU A 34 -0.52 -17.74 -0.08
N PHE A 35 -1.81 -17.94 -0.35
CA PHE A 35 -2.83 -18.08 0.69
C PHE A 35 -2.63 -19.34 1.52
N THR A 36 -2.19 -20.43 0.89
CA THR A 36 -1.83 -21.67 1.59
C THR A 36 -0.64 -21.45 2.50
N LEU A 37 0.44 -20.82 2.02
CA LEU A 37 1.59 -20.46 2.85
C LEU A 37 1.14 -19.62 4.05
N ALA A 38 0.47 -18.49 3.79
CA ALA A 38 0.03 -17.56 4.83
C ALA A 38 -0.93 -18.19 5.86
N ARG A 39 -1.80 -19.11 5.45
CA ARG A 39 -2.75 -19.78 6.37
C ARG A 39 -2.05 -20.76 7.31
N LEU A 40 -0.95 -21.37 6.89
CA LEU A 40 -0.16 -22.30 7.69
C LEU A 40 0.86 -21.58 8.58
N THR A 41 1.09 -20.29 8.36
CA THR A 41 2.04 -19.49 9.12
C THR A 41 1.49 -19.08 10.49
N PRO A 42 2.15 -19.46 11.59
CA PRO A 42 1.81 -18.96 12.91
C PRO A 42 2.21 -17.49 13.07
N TYR A 43 1.57 -16.79 14.01
CA TYR A 43 2.03 -15.46 14.42
C TYR A 43 3.32 -15.61 15.25
N SER A 44 4.48 -15.64 14.59
CA SER A 44 5.79 -15.96 15.19
C SER A 44 6.85 -14.91 14.91
N ARG A 45 7.60 -14.55 15.95
CA ARG A 45 8.76 -13.65 15.86
C ARG A 45 9.84 -14.21 14.94
N GLU A 46 10.15 -15.50 15.06
CA GLU A 46 11.19 -16.15 14.26
C GLU A 46 10.86 -16.10 12.77
N GLU A 47 9.60 -16.39 12.43
CA GLU A 47 9.11 -16.31 11.05
C GLU A 47 9.18 -14.88 10.51
N TYR A 48 8.79 -13.90 11.32
CA TYR A 48 8.94 -12.49 10.96
C TYR A 48 10.39 -12.10 10.70
N ASP A 49 11.31 -12.48 11.58
CA ASP A 49 12.73 -12.15 11.42
C ASP A 49 13.36 -12.85 10.21
N LEU A 50 12.90 -14.07 9.88
CA LEU A 50 13.27 -14.76 8.63
C LEU A 50 12.75 -14.02 7.41
N CYS A 51 11.45 -13.73 7.36
CA CYS A 51 10.81 -13.03 6.24
C CYS A 51 11.42 -11.65 6.04
N ARG A 52 11.62 -10.89 7.11
CA ARG A 52 12.21 -9.54 7.08
C ARG A 52 13.61 -9.53 6.47
N ARG A 53 14.45 -10.54 6.78
CA ARG A 53 15.82 -10.63 6.26
C ARG A 53 15.89 -11.11 4.81
N THR A 54 14.89 -11.83 4.34
CA THR A 54 15.04 -12.64 3.11
C THR A 54 14.06 -12.28 1.99
N TRP A 55 13.05 -11.44 2.24
CA TRP A 55 12.04 -11.16 1.22
C TRP A 55 12.61 -10.48 -0.03
N GLU A 56 13.50 -9.49 0.12
CA GLU A 56 14.05 -8.72 -1.02
C GLU A 56 14.89 -9.60 -1.96
N ALA A 57 15.67 -10.52 -1.39
CA ALA A 57 16.55 -11.42 -2.14
C ALA A 57 15.82 -12.65 -2.71
N CYS A 58 14.54 -12.85 -2.38
CA CYS A 58 13.78 -14.00 -2.85
C CYS A 58 13.38 -13.83 -4.32
N THR A 59 13.76 -14.81 -5.16
CA THR A 59 13.52 -14.79 -6.61
C THR A 59 12.19 -15.40 -7.02
N ASP A 60 11.61 -16.26 -6.19
CA ASP A 60 10.25 -16.79 -6.39
C ASP A 60 9.24 -15.71 -6.00
N ASP A 61 8.40 -15.30 -6.94
CA ASP A 61 7.51 -14.17 -6.78
C ASP A 61 6.43 -14.40 -5.71
N VAL A 62 5.91 -15.63 -5.62
CA VAL A 62 4.92 -16.03 -4.61
C VAL A 62 5.52 -16.01 -3.21
N GLU A 63 6.70 -16.61 -3.02
CA GLU A 63 7.40 -16.60 -1.74
C GLU A 63 7.85 -15.20 -1.34
N ARG A 64 8.36 -14.41 -2.29
CA ARG A 64 8.71 -13.01 -2.06
C ARG A 64 7.50 -12.22 -1.58
N ALA A 65 6.36 -12.34 -2.25
CA ALA A 65 5.11 -11.69 -1.87
C ALA A 65 4.58 -12.19 -0.50
N TYR A 66 4.68 -13.49 -0.23
CA TYR A 66 4.33 -14.07 1.06
C TYR A 66 5.19 -13.50 2.21
N ARG A 67 6.52 -13.48 2.04
CA ARG A 67 7.45 -12.95 3.05
C ARG A 67 7.22 -11.46 3.27
N TRP A 68 7.02 -10.68 2.20
CA TRP A 68 6.65 -9.27 2.30
C TRP A 68 5.34 -9.09 3.08
N PHE A 69 4.30 -9.91 2.80
CA PHE A 69 3.02 -9.87 3.51
C PHE A 69 3.17 -10.19 5.00
N VAL A 70 3.98 -11.18 5.38
CA VAL A 70 4.31 -11.49 6.78
C VAL A 70 4.94 -10.26 7.45
N VAL A 71 5.94 -9.64 6.82
CA VAL A 71 6.59 -8.43 7.35
C VAL A 71 5.58 -7.30 7.51
N ALA A 72 4.77 -7.02 6.49
CA ALA A 72 3.77 -5.96 6.52
C ALA A 72 2.73 -6.16 7.65
N ARG A 73 2.27 -7.39 7.88
CA ARG A 73 1.21 -7.68 8.86
C ARG A 73 1.69 -7.91 10.28
N MET A 74 2.94 -8.32 10.46
CA MET A 74 3.50 -8.63 11.77
C MET A 74 4.44 -7.54 12.32
N SER A 75 4.70 -6.48 11.54
CA SER A 75 5.47 -5.34 12.03
C SER A 75 4.71 -4.49 13.06
N PHE A 76 5.45 -3.92 14.01
CA PHE A 76 4.95 -3.07 15.07
C PHE A 76 4.27 -1.82 14.52
N SER A 77 3.09 -1.50 15.06
CA SER A 77 2.26 -0.36 14.63
C SER A 77 1.97 -0.30 13.11
N GLY A 78 2.07 -1.43 12.40
CA GLY A 78 1.90 -1.46 10.94
C GLY A 78 3.00 -0.75 10.15
N ARG A 79 4.10 -0.37 10.80
CA ARG A 79 5.26 0.25 10.13
C ARG A 79 6.15 -0.84 9.57
N PHE A 80 6.18 -0.96 8.26
CA PHE A 80 6.88 -2.05 7.57
C PHE A 80 8.34 -2.18 8.05
N GLY A 81 8.73 -3.36 8.52
CA GLY A 81 10.11 -3.70 8.88
C GLY A 81 10.65 -3.08 10.18
N CYS A 82 9.89 -2.23 10.88
CA CYS A 82 10.39 -1.47 12.05
C CYS A 82 10.59 -2.32 13.32
N GLY A 83 10.15 -3.58 13.32
CA GLY A 83 10.25 -4.49 14.45
C GLY A 83 9.02 -5.39 14.61
N TRP A 84 9.17 -6.50 15.32
CA TRP A 84 8.09 -7.44 15.61
C TRP A 84 7.01 -6.83 16.51
N SER A 85 5.73 -7.01 16.16
CA SER A 85 4.62 -6.57 16.99
C SER A 85 4.27 -7.62 18.05
N SER A 86 4.37 -7.25 19.33
CA SER A 86 3.95 -8.06 20.47
C SER A 86 3.03 -7.28 21.39
N VAL A 87 2.06 -7.96 22.00
CA VAL A 87 1.12 -7.37 22.96
C VAL A 87 1.10 -8.18 24.25
N ILE A 88 0.96 -7.49 25.39
CA ILE A 88 0.89 -8.11 26.72
C ILE A 88 -0.56 -8.20 27.19
N SER A 89 -1.29 -7.08 27.18
CA SER A 89 -2.66 -6.97 27.71
C SER A 89 -3.74 -6.70 26.65
N SER A 90 -3.35 -6.27 25.46
CA SER A 90 -4.30 -5.94 24.39
C SER A 90 -4.92 -7.20 23.79
N SER A 91 -6.24 -7.31 23.86
CA SER A 91 -7.01 -8.42 23.29
C SER A 91 -8.10 -7.91 22.35
N ALA A 92 -8.46 -8.75 21.37
CA ALA A 92 -9.57 -8.50 20.46
C ALA A 92 -10.15 -9.84 19.98
N ARG A 93 -11.48 -9.96 20.01
CA ARG A 93 -12.19 -11.21 19.64
C ARG A 93 -11.71 -12.44 20.43
N GLY A 94 -11.48 -12.27 21.73
CA GLY A 94 -11.12 -13.37 22.65
C GLY A 94 -9.68 -13.88 22.54
N MET A 95 -8.77 -13.15 21.89
CA MET A 95 -7.35 -13.51 21.74
C MET A 95 -6.46 -12.27 21.73
N ALA A 96 -5.13 -12.46 21.74
CA ALA A 96 -4.17 -11.37 21.56
C ALA A 96 -4.52 -10.54 20.30
N SER A 97 -4.50 -9.21 20.42
CA SER A 97 -4.94 -8.31 19.33
C SER A 97 -4.09 -8.46 18.07
N THR A 98 -2.82 -8.82 18.21
CA THR A 98 -1.89 -9.14 17.11
C THR A 98 -2.33 -10.39 16.32
N SER A 99 -2.59 -11.51 17.00
CA SER A 99 -3.12 -12.73 16.40
C SER A 99 -4.49 -12.47 15.75
N SER A 100 -5.34 -11.68 16.41
CA SER A 100 -6.63 -11.27 15.89
C SER A 100 -6.48 -10.49 14.57
N SER A 101 -5.51 -9.57 14.48
CA SER A 101 -5.21 -8.79 13.27
C SER A 101 -4.70 -9.68 12.13
N TRP A 102 -3.82 -10.64 12.41
CA TRP A 102 -3.31 -11.61 11.44
C TRP A 102 -4.43 -12.46 10.84
N LEU A 103 -5.26 -13.09 11.69
CA LEU A 103 -6.41 -13.87 11.24
C LEU A 103 -7.43 -12.99 10.49
N GLY A 104 -7.55 -11.71 10.88
CA GLY A 104 -8.33 -10.72 10.14
C GLY A 104 -7.82 -10.52 8.72
N ALA A 105 -6.50 -10.38 8.55
CA ALA A 105 -5.86 -10.25 7.25
C ALA A 105 -6.18 -11.45 6.35
N LEU A 106 -6.02 -12.67 6.88
CA LEU A 106 -6.30 -13.92 6.17
C LEU A 106 -7.76 -14.01 5.72
N ARG A 107 -8.71 -13.56 6.55
CA ARG A 107 -10.13 -13.49 6.15
C ARG A 107 -10.40 -12.49 5.02
N THR A 108 -9.63 -11.40 4.95
CA THR A 108 -9.82 -10.35 3.93
C THR A 108 -9.08 -10.61 2.62
N LEU A 109 -8.04 -11.44 2.62
CA LEU A 109 -7.21 -11.74 1.45
C LEU A 109 -8.03 -12.24 0.24
N PRO A 110 -8.95 -13.22 0.36
CA PRO A 110 -9.76 -13.67 -0.77
C PRO A 110 -10.65 -12.57 -1.36
N LEU A 111 -11.14 -11.65 -0.51
CA LEU A 111 -11.93 -10.50 -0.96
C LEU A 111 -11.07 -9.53 -1.77
N ALA A 112 -9.81 -9.34 -1.38
CA ALA A 112 -8.85 -8.53 -2.13
C ALA A 112 -8.49 -9.17 -3.47
N HIS A 113 -8.19 -10.47 -3.49
CA HIS A 113 -7.94 -11.25 -4.71
C HIS A 113 -9.07 -11.06 -5.74
N LYS A 114 -10.33 -11.25 -5.31
CA LYS A 114 -11.50 -11.04 -6.17
C LYS A 114 -11.64 -9.61 -6.65
N ARG A 115 -11.35 -8.63 -5.80
CA ARG A 115 -11.52 -7.20 -6.11
C ARG A 115 -10.46 -6.67 -7.07
N LEU A 116 -9.28 -7.26 -7.11
CA LEU A 116 -8.15 -6.84 -7.95
C LEU A 116 -8.21 -7.39 -9.38
N GLN A 117 -9.09 -8.35 -9.68
CA GLN A 117 -9.18 -8.97 -11.01
C GLN A 117 -9.32 -7.95 -12.15
N ASN A 118 -10.09 -6.88 -11.91
CA ASN A 118 -10.35 -5.83 -12.90
C ASN A 118 -9.47 -4.57 -12.71
N VAL A 119 -8.42 -4.65 -11.90
CA VAL A 119 -7.52 -3.53 -11.61
C VAL A 119 -6.22 -3.70 -12.40
N ALA A 120 -5.83 -2.68 -13.16
CA ALA A 120 -4.49 -2.58 -13.73
C ALA A 120 -3.49 -2.21 -12.62
N ILE A 121 -2.35 -2.88 -12.60
CA ILE A 121 -1.31 -2.65 -11.57
C ILE A 121 -0.09 -2.09 -12.28
N GLU A 122 0.20 -0.82 -12.01
CA GLU A 122 1.37 -0.08 -12.50
C GLU A 122 2.44 0.04 -11.42
N GLN A 123 3.66 0.32 -11.85
CA GLN A 123 4.81 0.57 -10.97
C GLN A 123 5.67 1.68 -11.58
N GLN A 124 5.12 2.88 -11.60
CA GLN A 124 5.73 4.04 -12.24
C GLN A 124 5.70 5.25 -11.31
N ASP A 125 6.55 6.23 -11.63
CA ASP A 125 6.50 7.54 -10.99
C ASP A 125 5.14 8.20 -11.22
N PHE A 126 4.64 8.94 -10.21
CA PHE A 126 3.33 9.57 -10.27
C PHE A 126 3.18 10.50 -11.47
N ARG A 127 4.27 11.14 -11.94
CA ARG A 127 4.28 12.00 -13.12
C ARG A 127 3.86 11.25 -14.37
N GLN A 128 4.37 10.03 -14.54
CA GLN A 128 4.02 9.18 -15.68
C GLN A 128 2.56 8.73 -15.61
N ILE A 129 2.08 8.37 -14.41
CA ILE A 129 0.70 7.93 -14.20
C ILE A 129 -0.30 9.06 -14.46
N LEU A 130 -0.06 10.24 -13.89
CA LEU A 130 -0.94 11.38 -14.11
C LEU A 130 -0.97 11.74 -15.59
N ALA A 131 0.18 11.81 -16.26
CA ALA A 131 0.22 12.11 -17.69
C ALA A 131 -0.48 11.05 -18.56
N ALA A 132 -0.28 9.76 -18.27
CA ALA A 132 -0.80 8.67 -19.09
C ALA A 132 -2.32 8.48 -18.96
N TYR A 133 -2.87 8.73 -17.77
CA TYR A 133 -4.28 8.47 -17.47
C TYR A 133 -5.14 9.74 -17.38
N ASP A 134 -4.59 10.94 -17.57
CA ASP A 134 -5.37 12.18 -17.48
C ASP A 134 -6.38 12.32 -18.63
N SER A 135 -7.66 12.29 -18.26
CA SER A 135 -8.79 12.50 -19.15
C SER A 135 -9.93 13.18 -18.40
N PRO A 136 -10.87 13.84 -19.09
CA PRO A 136 -12.02 14.46 -18.42
C PRO A 136 -12.91 13.48 -17.64
N GLN A 137 -12.79 12.17 -17.89
CA GLN A 137 -13.52 11.12 -17.19
C GLN A 137 -12.71 10.44 -16.08
N THR A 138 -11.43 10.79 -15.92
CA THR A 138 -10.56 10.20 -14.90
C THR A 138 -10.82 10.83 -13.55
N PHE A 139 -10.80 10.00 -12.51
CA PHE A 139 -10.75 10.43 -11.12
C PHE A 139 -9.46 9.91 -10.49
N PHE A 140 -8.60 10.83 -10.03
CA PHE A 140 -7.38 10.51 -9.33
C PHE A 140 -7.60 10.62 -7.81
N TYR A 141 -7.30 9.53 -7.08
CA TYR A 141 -7.09 9.59 -5.64
C TYR A 141 -5.60 9.48 -5.36
N LEU A 142 -5.06 10.47 -4.65
CA LEU A 142 -3.64 10.55 -4.35
C LEU A 142 -3.43 10.63 -2.84
N ASP A 143 -2.55 9.77 -2.33
CA ASP A 143 -2.15 9.73 -0.92
C ASP A 143 -0.61 9.68 -0.86
N PRO A 144 0.06 10.77 -1.26
CA PRO A 144 1.52 10.79 -1.30
C PRO A 144 2.09 10.67 0.12
N PRO A 145 3.35 10.22 0.27
CA PRO A 145 4.09 10.43 1.50
C PRO A 145 3.98 11.91 1.91
N TYR A 146 3.44 12.23 3.08
CA TYR A 146 3.17 13.62 3.49
C TYR A 146 4.43 14.48 3.60
N VAL A 147 4.36 15.80 3.50
CA VAL A 147 5.58 16.62 3.56
C VAL A 147 6.39 16.31 4.85
N PRO A 148 7.71 16.06 4.79
CA PRO A 148 8.51 15.58 5.93
C PRO A 148 8.30 16.36 7.22
N ASP A 149 8.25 17.69 7.12
CA ASP A 149 8.08 18.64 8.23
C ASP A 149 6.72 18.50 8.95
N THR A 150 5.74 17.85 8.31
CA THR A 150 4.40 17.64 8.88
C THR A 150 4.25 16.29 9.60
N ARG A 151 5.24 15.39 9.48
CA ARG A 151 5.16 14.05 10.06
C ARG A 151 5.87 14.00 11.41
N ARG A 152 5.27 13.28 12.37
CA ARG A 152 5.91 12.97 13.65
C ARG A 152 6.86 11.77 13.58
N ALA A 153 6.64 10.86 12.62
CA ALA A 153 7.48 9.69 12.33
C ALA A 153 6.94 8.94 11.09
N GLY A 154 7.81 8.24 10.38
CA GLY A 154 7.47 7.37 9.25
C GLY A 154 8.43 7.58 8.08
N GLU A 155 9.14 6.51 7.72
CA GLU A 155 10.01 6.45 6.55
C GLU A 155 9.32 5.56 5.53
N TYR A 156 8.83 6.15 4.45
CA TYR A 156 8.48 5.38 3.27
C TYR A 156 9.73 5.30 2.38
N ARG A 157 9.97 4.15 1.74
CA ARG A 157 11.22 3.92 0.99
C ARG A 157 11.42 4.92 -0.16
N HIS A 158 10.33 5.40 -0.75
CA HIS A 158 10.33 6.36 -1.85
C HIS A 158 9.73 7.69 -1.38
N GLU A 159 10.41 8.37 -0.46
CA GLU A 159 10.02 9.70 0.03
C GLU A 159 9.90 10.72 -1.11
N LEU A 160 9.02 11.71 -0.92
CA LEU A 160 8.90 12.87 -1.79
C LEU A 160 9.55 14.09 -1.13
N CYS A 161 10.36 14.82 -1.90
CA CYS A 161 10.90 16.09 -1.46
C CYS A 161 9.90 17.24 -1.64
N GLY A 162 10.24 18.43 -1.15
CA GLY A 162 9.43 19.63 -1.34
C GLY A 162 9.20 19.97 -2.81
N GLU A 163 10.19 19.74 -3.69
CA GLU A 163 10.03 19.95 -5.12
C GLU A 163 9.06 18.96 -5.75
N ASP A 164 9.10 17.68 -5.36
CA ASP A 164 8.16 16.66 -5.83
C ASP A 164 6.71 17.03 -5.48
N HIS A 165 6.48 17.52 -4.25
CA HIS A 165 5.17 17.99 -3.84
C HIS A 165 4.71 19.23 -4.62
N ALA A 166 5.61 20.15 -4.91
CA ALA A 166 5.30 21.33 -5.71
C ALA A 166 4.92 20.93 -7.15
N GLU A 167 5.64 19.99 -7.75
CA GLU A 167 5.34 19.47 -9.08
C GLU A 167 4.01 18.71 -9.10
N LEU A 168 3.75 17.88 -8.09
CA LEU A 168 2.45 17.23 -7.91
C LEU A 168 1.31 18.26 -7.92
N VAL A 169 1.43 19.34 -7.15
CA VAL A 169 0.44 20.42 -7.12
C VAL A 169 0.26 21.07 -8.49
N GLN A 170 1.34 21.34 -9.23
CA GLN A 170 1.25 21.91 -10.57
C GLN A 170 0.51 20.97 -11.55
N MET A 171 0.83 19.68 -11.52
CA MET A 171 0.14 18.70 -12.35
C MET A 171 -1.35 18.63 -12.03
N LEU A 172 -1.70 18.63 -10.74
CA LEU A 172 -3.08 18.58 -10.28
C LEU A 172 -3.90 19.82 -10.67
N LEU A 173 -3.30 21.02 -10.61
CA LEU A 173 -3.94 22.26 -11.07
C LEU A 173 -4.24 22.26 -12.58
N SER A 174 -3.43 21.52 -13.35
CA SER A 174 -3.57 21.41 -14.80
C SER A 174 -4.36 20.18 -15.28
N ALA A 175 -4.76 19.30 -14.37
CA ALA A 175 -5.40 18.03 -14.71
C ALA A 175 -6.77 18.24 -15.36
N LYS A 176 -7.06 17.48 -16.42
CA LYS A 176 -8.39 17.45 -17.06
C LYS A 176 -9.39 16.66 -16.21
N GLY A 177 -8.89 15.63 -15.54
CA GLY A 177 -9.66 14.79 -14.63
C GLY A 177 -9.96 15.45 -13.29
N ARG A 178 -10.82 14.80 -12.51
CA ARG A 178 -11.06 15.19 -11.12
C ARG A 178 -10.01 14.57 -10.21
N CYS A 179 -9.67 15.26 -9.15
CA CYS A 179 -8.63 14.84 -8.23
C CYS A 179 -9.08 14.96 -6.78
N MET A 180 -8.59 14.06 -5.93
CA MET A 180 -8.71 14.11 -4.48
C MET A 180 -7.34 13.78 -3.89
N LEU A 181 -6.80 14.71 -3.11
CA LEU A 181 -5.48 14.61 -2.49
C LEU A 181 -5.62 14.50 -0.97
N SER A 182 -5.02 13.49 -0.38
CA SER A 182 -4.86 13.34 1.06
C SER A 182 -3.55 13.98 1.52
N GLY A 183 -3.60 14.78 2.59
CA GLY A 183 -2.41 15.41 3.16
C GLY A 183 -2.73 16.28 4.38
N TYR A 184 -1.67 16.70 5.08
CA TYR A 184 -1.77 17.73 6.13
C TYR A 184 -1.63 19.13 5.53
N ALA A 185 -2.17 20.12 6.24
CA ALA A 185 -2.01 21.52 5.88
C ALA A 185 -0.51 21.87 5.76
N HIS A 186 -0.10 22.34 4.60
CA HIS A 186 1.28 22.72 4.31
C HIS A 186 1.31 23.81 3.23
N PRO A 187 2.21 24.82 3.30
CA PRO A 187 2.28 25.89 2.32
C PRO A 187 2.38 25.44 0.86
N VAL A 188 3.00 24.28 0.60
CA VAL A 188 3.11 23.70 -0.75
C VAL A 188 1.75 23.44 -1.40
N TYR A 189 0.71 23.14 -0.61
CA TYR A 189 -0.64 22.83 -1.10
C TYR A 189 -1.56 24.06 -1.21
N ARG A 190 -1.15 25.22 -0.68
CA ARG A 190 -1.91 26.48 -0.75
C ARG A 190 -2.36 26.85 -2.18
N PRO A 191 -1.59 26.62 -3.26
CA PRO A 191 -2.08 26.89 -4.61
C PRO A 191 -3.35 26.13 -4.99
N LEU A 192 -3.56 24.92 -4.46
CA LEU A 192 -4.80 24.16 -4.67
C LEU A 192 -5.98 24.86 -3.98
N GLU A 193 -5.83 25.24 -2.71
CA GLU A 193 -6.86 25.95 -1.93
C GLU A 193 -7.27 27.27 -2.60
N LEU A 194 -6.28 28.05 -3.08
CA LEU A 194 -6.53 29.29 -3.81
C LEU A 194 -7.27 29.08 -5.13
N SER A 195 -7.21 27.87 -5.69
CA SER A 195 -7.90 27.47 -6.91
C SER A 195 -9.28 26.82 -6.64
N GLY A 196 -9.76 26.88 -5.40
CA GLY A 196 -11.09 26.42 -5.01
C GLY A 196 -11.20 24.92 -4.71
N TRP A 197 -10.07 24.27 -4.39
CA TRP A 197 -10.06 22.89 -3.88
C TRP A 197 -10.53 22.81 -2.43
#